data_AF-A0A0A3I036-F1
#
_entry.id   AF-A0A0A3I036-F1
#
_cell.length_a   1.000
_cell.length_b   1.000
_cell.length_c   1.000
_cell.angle_alpha   90.00
_cell.angle_beta   90.00
_cell.angle_gamma   90.00
#
_symmetry.space_group_name_H-M   'P 1'
#
loop_
_entity.id
_entity.type
_entity.pdbx_description
1 polymer ?
#
loop_
_entity_poly.entity_id
_entity_poly.type
_entity_poly.pdbx_seq_one_letter_code
_entity_poly.pdbx_strand_id
1 'polypeptide(L)'
;MQNSQLLESDTMIKSETNYLEFINKFTNFISQYFLTCKYSKLSFQQEPHIEEKLSHSLLLIEKLHMYLIYRSFAYKKYISIDNIHPFQSFQANINYQLFKRLKSLINEYKFQNEDTQIMCQSLISQIMTYYPQNSIKSISMTPLSPPWQPHQ
;
A
#
# COMPACT_ATOMS: atom_id res chain seq x y z
N MET A 1 -10.59 -0.40 34.38
CA MET A 1 -10.30 0.57 33.30
C MET A 1 -9.05 0.20 32.50
N GLN A 2 -7.92 -0.19 33.12
CA GLN A 2 -6.71 -0.59 32.36
C GLN A 2 -6.90 -1.84 31.48
N ASN A 3 -7.59 -2.88 31.96
CA ASN A 3 -7.80 -4.11 31.18
C ASN A 3 -8.69 -3.93 29.94
N SER A 4 -9.64 -3.00 29.96
CA SER A 4 -10.50 -2.72 28.80
C SER A 4 -9.74 -1.94 27.72
N GLN A 5 -8.90 -0.98 28.11
CA GLN A 5 -8.04 -0.24 27.17
C GLN A 5 -6.99 -1.14 26.51
N LEU A 6 -6.42 -2.10 27.24
CA LEU A 6 -5.47 -3.07 26.69
C LEU A 6 -6.14 -3.99 25.63
N LEU A 7 -7.34 -4.48 25.92
CA LEU A 7 -8.11 -5.32 25.01
C LEU A 7 -8.53 -4.56 23.73
N GLU A 8 -8.89 -3.29 23.87
CA GLU A 8 -9.20 -2.40 22.75
C GLU A 8 -7.97 -2.15 21.87
N SER A 9 -6.78 -1.97 22.46
CA SER A 9 -5.53 -1.83 21.69
C SER A 9 -5.15 -3.09 20.93
N ASP A 10 -5.29 -4.29 21.52
CA ASP A 10 -4.95 -5.55 20.86
C ASP A 10 -5.89 -5.85 19.69
N THR A 11 -7.19 -5.61 19.88
CA THR A 11 -8.21 -5.77 18.84
C THR A 11 -7.95 -4.83 17.67
N MET A 12 -7.54 -3.59 17.98
CA MET A 12 -7.20 -2.59 16.99
C MET A 12 -5.96 -2.98 16.19
N ILE A 13 -4.86 -3.35 16.85
CA ILE A 13 -3.61 -3.77 16.19
C ILE A 13 -3.91 -4.94 15.25
N LYS A 14 -4.65 -5.95 15.71
CA LYS A 14 -5.07 -7.07 14.87
C LYS A 14 -5.90 -6.63 13.67
N SER A 15 -6.83 -5.69 13.85
CA SER A 15 -7.61 -5.14 12.74
C SER A 15 -6.74 -4.42 11.70
N GLU A 16 -5.73 -3.69 12.14
CA GLU A 16 -4.76 -3.03 11.26
C GLU A 16 -3.89 -4.05 10.51
N THR A 17 -3.39 -5.08 11.20
CA THR A 17 -2.64 -6.17 10.55
C THR A 17 -3.48 -6.87 9.48
N ASN A 18 -4.71 -7.24 9.81
CA ASN A 18 -5.65 -7.86 8.86
C ASN A 18 -5.91 -6.96 7.64
N TYR A 19 -6.04 -5.66 7.87
CA TYR A 19 -6.18 -4.69 6.79
C TYR A 19 -4.97 -4.68 5.86
N LEU A 20 -3.76 -4.59 6.42
CA LEU A 20 -2.54 -4.55 5.61
C LEU A 20 -2.32 -5.86 4.84
N GLU A 21 -2.66 -7.00 5.43
CA GLU A 21 -2.68 -8.29 4.73
C GLU A 21 -3.69 -8.35 3.60
N PHE A 22 -4.91 -7.84 3.83
CA PHE A 22 -5.94 -7.75 2.80
C PHE A 22 -5.45 -6.89 1.63
N ILE A 23 -4.93 -5.69 1.90
CA ILE A 23 -4.41 -4.79 0.86
C ILE A 23 -3.28 -5.45 0.08
N ASN A 24 -2.40 -6.18 0.75
CA ASN A 24 -1.33 -6.93 0.10
C ASN A 24 -1.89 -7.94 -0.92
N LYS A 25 -2.78 -8.81 -0.46
CA LYS A 25 -3.39 -9.87 -1.28
C LYS A 25 -4.21 -9.27 -2.42
N PHE A 26 -5.00 -8.24 -2.15
CA PHE A 26 -5.86 -7.58 -3.13
C PHE A 26 -5.04 -6.86 -4.22
N THR A 27 -3.98 -6.14 -3.84
CA THR A 27 -3.10 -5.45 -4.79
C THR A 27 -2.36 -6.46 -5.70
N ASN A 28 -1.91 -7.58 -5.13
CA ASN A 28 -1.33 -8.67 -5.92
C ASN A 28 -2.36 -9.26 -6.89
N PHE A 29 -3.59 -9.52 -6.43
CA PHE A 29 -4.66 -10.01 -7.28
C PHE A 29 -4.94 -9.06 -8.45
N ILE A 30 -5.10 -7.76 -8.20
CA ILE A 30 -5.32 -6.76 -9.26
C ILE A 30 -4.15 -6.73 -10.24
N SER A 31 -2.92 -6.73 -9.73
CA SER A 31 -1.72 -6.70 -10.57
C SER A 31 -1.65 -7.92 -11.49
N GLN A 32 -1.94 -9.11 -10.96
CA GLN A 32 -1.94 -10.34 -11.74
C GLN A 32 -3.09 -10.36 -12.75
N TYR A 33 -4.31 -10.00 -12.33
CA TYR A 33 -5.46 -9.90 -13.22
C TYR A 33 -5.15 -8.97 -14.40
N PHE A 34 -4.62 -7.79 -14.11
CA PHE A 34 -4.26 -6.81 -15.12
C PHE A 34 -3.14 -7.29 -16.07
N LEU A 35 -2.12 -7.95 -15.54
CA LEU A 35 -1.06 -8.56 -16.35
C LEU A 35 -1.61 -9.68 -17.25
N THR A 36 -2.42 -10.58 -16.70
CA THR A 36 -3.08 -11.63 -17.48
C THR A 36 -3.89 -11.01 -18.61
N CYS A 37 -4.65 -9.96 -18.33
CA CYS A 37 -5.41 -9.23 -19.35
C CYS A 37 -4.52 -8.57 -20.41
N LYS A 38 -3.40 -7.95 -20.02
CA LYS A 38 -2.43 -7.32 -20.95
C LYS A 38 -1.81 -8.33 -21.92
N TYR A 39 -1.48 -9.53 -21.45
CA TYR A 39 -0.78 -10.55 -22.26
C TYR A 39 -1.70 -11.56 -22.94
N SER A 40 -2.93 -11.73 -22.45
CA SER A 40 -3.94 -12.46 -23.21
C SER A 40 -4.41 -11.57 -24.35
N LYS A 41 -4.52 -12.14 -25.56
CA LYS A 41 -5.12 -11.47 -26.72
C LYS A 41 -6.63 -11.31 -26.50
N LEU A 42 -7.02 -10.56 -25.48
CA LEU A 42 -8.42 -10.25 -25.24
C LEU A 42 -8.94 -9.44 -26.42
N SER A 43 -10.20 -9.63 -26.75
CA SER A 43 -10.85 -8.82 -27.79
C SER A 43 -10.77 -7.35 -27.39
N PHE A 44 -10.49 -6.47 -28.35
CA PHE A 44 -10.46 -5.00 -28.20
C PHE A 44 -11.66 -4.43 -27.42
N GLN A 45 -12.80 -5.11 -27.44
CA GLN A 45 -14.04 -4.74 -26.73
C GLN A 45 -14.00 -4.94 -25.21
N GLN A 46 -13.11 -5.78 -24.68
CA GLN A 46 -13.04 -6.09 -23.24
C GLN A 46 -12.04 -5.21 -22.49
N GLU A 47 -11.12 -4.57 -23.20
CA GLU A 47 -10.07 -3.71 -22.62
C GLU A 47 -10.65 -2.51 -21.84
N PRO A 48 -11.66 -1.75 -22.34
CA PRO A 48 -12.25 -0.66 -21.57
C PRO A 48 -12.82 -1.08 -20.21
N HIS A 49 -13.48 -2.24 -20.17
CA HIS A 49 -14.04 -2.77 -18.92
C HIS A 49 -12.95 -3.20 -17.93
N ILE A 50 -11.77 -3.60 -18.41
CA ILE A 50 -10.64 -3.94 -17.53
C ILE A 50 -10.04 -2.66 -16.95
N GLU A 51 -9.88 -1.62 -17.76
CA GLU A 51 -9.42 -0.30 -17.32
C GLU A 51 -10.35 0.30 -16.26
N GLU A 52 -11.67 0.22 -16.47
CA GLU A 52 -12.67 0.64 -15.49
C GLU A 52 -12.60 -0.19 -14.19
N LYS A 53 -12.40 -1.50 -14.29
CA LYS A 53 -12.25 -2.34 -13.09
C LYS A 53 -10.98 -1.99 -12.31
N LEU A 54 -9.89 -1.68 -13.00
CA LEU A 54 -8.66 -1.23 -12.38
C LEU A 54 -8.87 0.11 -11.65
N SER A 55 -9.51 1.09 -12.30
CA SER A 55 -9.78 2.40 -11.69
C SER A 55 -10.67 2.28 -10.46
N HIS A 56 -11.76 1.51 -10.53
CA HIS A 56 -12.63 1.25 -9.38
C HIS A 56 -11.91 0.51 -8.25
N SER A 57 -11.04 -0.44 -8.57
CA SER A 57 -10.26 -1.16 -7.57
C SER A 57 -9.28 -0.24 -6.85
N LEU A 58 -8.60 0.65 -7.58
CA LEU A 58 -7.74 1.67 -7.00
C LEU A 58 -8.54 2.66 -6.13
N LEU A 59 -9.72 3.08 -6.59
CA LEU A 59 -10.59 3.96 -5.81
C LEU A 59 -11.00 3.31 -4.48
N LEU A 60 -11.38 2.03 -4.51
CA LEU A 60 -11.71 1.28 -3.30
C LEU A 60 -10.52 1.24 -2.33
N ILE A 61 -9.32 0.96 -2.85
CA ILE A 61 -8.09 0.95 -2.04
C ILE A 61 -7.87 2.31 -1.39
N GLU A 62 -7.97 3.41 -2.14
CA GLU A 62 -7.82 4.77 -1.61
C GLU A 62 -8.83 5.06 -0.51
N LYS A 63 -10.11 4.74 -0.70
CA LYS A 63 -11.16 4.97 0.30
C LYS A 63 -10.92 4.16 1.57
N LEU A 64 -10.42 2.94 1.44
CA LEU A 64 -10.06 2.14 2.59
C LEU A 64 -8.83 2.69 3.35
N HIS A 65 -7.83 3.22 2.64
CA HIS A 65 -6.68 3.89 3.28
C HIS A 65 -7.13 5.13 4.05
N MET A 66 -7.95 5.96 3.40
CA MET A 66 -8.57 7.13 4.00
C MET A 66 -9.33 6.76 5.27
N TYR A 67 -10.19 5.73 5.21
CA TYR A 67 -10.92 5.23 6.38
C TYR A 67 -10.01 4.82 7.54
N LEU A 68 -8.91 4.10 7.25
CA LEU A 68 -7.95 3.69 8.28
C LEU A 68 -7.29 4.89 8.98
N ILE A 69 -7.03 5.98 8.25
CA ILE A 69 -6.50 7.23 8.80
C ILE A 69 -7.52 7.93 9.67
N TYR A 70 -8.75 8.08 9.21
CA TYR A 70 -9.80 8.68 10.05
C TYR A 70 -10.00 7.90 11.33
N ARG A 71 -9.94 6.57 11.23
CA ARG A 71 -10.04 5.69 12.38
C ARG A 71 -8.86 5.89 13.34
N SER A 72 -7.62 5.97 12.86
CA SER A 72 -6.46 6.24 13.74
C SER A 72 -6.55 7.60 14.44
N PHE A 73 -7.01 8.64 13.75
CA PHE A 73 -7.28 9.93 14.37
C PHE A 73 -8.37 9.87 15.44
N ALA A 74 -9.44 9.12 15.21
CA ALA A 74 -10.50 8.93 16.20
C ALA A 74 -9.96 8.22 17.46
N TYR A 75 -9.16 7.17 17.30
CA TYR A 75 -8.52 6.49 18.43
C TYR A 75 -7.61 7.42 19.23
N LYS A 76 -6.78 8.21 18.56
CA LYS A 76 -5.91 9.19 19.22
C LYS A 76 -6.72 10.21 20.01
N LYS A 77 -7.81 10.72 19.43
CA LYS A 77 -8.62 11.80 20.03
C LYS A 77 -9.50 11.32 21.19
N TYR A 78 -10.12 10.14 21.06
CA TYR A 78 -11.17 9.71 21.98
C TYR A 78 -10.73 8.60 22.94
N ILE A 79 -9.68 7.84 22.60
CA ILE A 79 -9.21 6.67 23.37
C ILE A 79 -7.76 6.88 23.86
N SER A 80 -7.13 8.01 23.49
CA SER A 80 -5.77 8.42 23.91
C SER A 80 -4.68 7.38 23.59
N ILE A 81 -4.82 6.69 22.47
CA ILE A 81 -3.78 5.78 21.96
C ILE A 81 -2.91 6.59 20.98
N ASP A 82 -1.68 6.92 21.40
CA ASP A 82 -0.80 7.82 20.63
C ASP A 82 0.12 7.14 19.61
N ASN A 83 0.38 5.83 19.75
CA ASN A 83 1.36 5.09 18.94
C ASN A 83 0.77 4.46 17.67
N ILE A 84 -0.27 5.06 17.09
CA ILE A 84 -0.97 4.48 15.93
C ILE A 84 -0.50 5.17 14.65
N HIS A 85 0.32 4.45 13.88
CA HIS A 85 0.79 4.88 12.58
C HIS A 85 0.63 3.75 11.55
N PRO A 86 -0.57 3.64 10.92
CA PRO A 86 -0.97 2.43 10.19
C PRO A 86 -0.08 2.10 8.98
N PHE A 87 0.65 3.09 8.47
CA PHE A 87 1.49 2.96 7.28
C PHE A 87 2.99 2.99 7.58
N GLN A 88 3.39 2.90 8.85
CA GLN A 88 4.81 2.90 9.26
C GLN A 88 5.36 1.50 9.57
N SER A 89 4.52 0.46 9.54
CA SER A 89 4.94 -0.92 9.83
C SER A 89 5.76 -1.55 8.69
N PHE A 90 6.48 -2.64 9.00
CA PHE A 90 7.18 -3.45 7.99
C PHE A 90 6.23 -3.94 6.89
N GLN A 91 5.02 -4.40 7.27
CA GLN A 91 4.00 -4.83 6.32
C GLN A 91 3.52 -3.68 5.43
N ALA A 92 3.39 -2.46 5.98
CA ALA A 92 3.07 -1.28 5.19
C ALA A 92 4.15 -0.98 4.14
N ASN A 93 5.43 -1.13 4.49
CA ASN A 93 6.52 -0.97 3.51
C ASN A 93 6.43 -2.02 2.38
N ILE A 94 6.04 -3.26 2.67
CA ILE A 94 5.77 -4.27 1.61
C ILE A 94 4.66 -3.79 0.68
N ASN A 95 3.55 -3.30 1.24
CA ASN A 95 2.44 -2.78 0.44
C ASN A 95 2.85 -1.57 -0.41
N TYR A 96 3.69 -0.68 0.12
CA TYR A 96 4.26 0.42 -0.64
C TYR A 96 5.06 -0.05 -1.87
N GLN A 97 5.89 -1.09 -1.72
CA GLN A 97 6.61 -1.67 -2.86
C GLN A 97 5.66 -2.29 -3.90
N LEU A 98 4.57 -2.92 -3.46
CA LEU A 98 3.53 -3.42 -4.35
C LEU A 98 2.86 -2.29 -5.14
N PHE A 99 2.51 -1.18 -4.48
CA PHE A 99 1.94 -0.01 -5.16
C PHE A 99 2.93 0.65 -6.12
N LYS A 100 4.21 0.70 -5.77
CA LYS A 100 5.26 1.18 -6.68
C LYS A 100 5.34 0.32 -7.95
N ARG A 101 5.26 -1.01 -7.80
CA ARG A 101 5.21 -1.94 -8.94
C ARG A 101 3.95 -1.74 -9.77
N LEU A 102 2.78 -1.66 -9.14
CA LEU A 102 1.51 -1.42 -9.82
C LEU A 102 1.50 -0.08 -10.58
N LYS A 103 2.09 0.97 -10.01
CA LYS A 103 2.28 2.26 -10.69
C LYS A 103 3.12 2.13 -11.96
N SER A 104 4.21 1.35 -11.92
CA SER A 104 5.02 1.07 -13.13
C SER A 104 4.17 0.38 -14.20
N LEU A 105 3.39 -0.65 -13.80
CA LEU A 105 2.52 -1.38 -14.72
C LEU A 105 1.46 -0.49 -15.38
N ILE A 106 0.87 0.43 -14.61
CA ILE A 106 -0.10 1.41 -15.12
C ILE A 106 0.59 2.35 -16.13
N ASN A 107 1.78 2.85 -15.82
CA ASN A 107 2.50 3.77 -16.71
C ASN A 107 2.97 3.11 -18.01
N GLU A 108 3.29 1.83 -17.98
CA GLU A 108 3.72 1.04 -19.15
C GLU A 108 2.54 0.45 -19.95
N TYR A 109 1.31 0.59 -19.46
CA TYR A 109 0.13 0.11 -20.15
C TYR A 109 -0.42 1.18 -21.09
N LYS A 110 -0.77 0.77 -22.30
CA LYS A 110 -1.40 1.64 -23.28
C LYS A 110 -2.91 1.59 -23.08
N PHE A 111 -3.44 2.54 -22.32
CA PHE A 111 -4.88 2.69 -22.13
C PHE A 111 -5.58 3.06 -23.44
N GLN A 112 -6.80 2.57 -23.62
CA GLN A 112 -7.71 3.03 -24.67
C GLN A 112 -8.39 4.33 -24.28
N ASN A 113 -8.71 4.50 -22.99
CA ASN A 113 -9.34 5.70 -22.45
C ASN A 113 -8.33 6.53 -21.63
N GLU A 114 -8.01 7.73 -22.12
CA GLU A 114 -7.09 8.66 -21.47
C GLU A 114 -7.59 9.14 -20.10
N ASP A 115 -8.89 9.39 -19.93
CA ASP A 115 -9.47 9.81 -18.65
C ASP A 115 -9.28 8.72 -17.59
N THR A 116 -9.47 7.46 -17.99
CA THR A 116 -9.25 6.32 -17.09
C THR A 116 -7.78 6.17 -16.71
N GLN A 117 -6.86 6.40 -17.65
CA GLN A 117 -5.43 6.42 -17.37
C GLN A 117 -5.07 7.50 -16.34
N ILE A 118 -5.52 8.74 -16.57
CA ILE A 118 -5.27 9.88 -15.67
C ILE A 118 -5.84 9.58 -14.28
N MET A 119 -7.06 9.04 -14.22
CA MET A 119 -7.67 8.65 -12.95
C MET A 119 -6.86 7.58 -12.22
N CYS A 120 -6.42 6.52 -12.91
CA CYS A 120 -5.61 5.46 -12.31
C CYS A 120 -4.27 6.01 -11.79
N GLN A 121 -3.60 6.86 -12.58
CA GLN A 121 -2.33 7.49 -12.20
C GLN A 121 -2.48 8.44 -11.00
N SER A 122 -3.59 9.17 -10.94
CA SER A 122 -3.92 10.04 -9.81
C SER A 122 -4.19 9.21 -8.55
N LEU A 123 -5.06 8.19 -8.63
CA LEU A 123 -5.40 7.32 -7.51
C LEU A 123 -4.19 6.57 -6.95
N ILE A 124 -3.37 5.94 -7.80
CA ILE A 124 -2.18 5.23 -7.32
C ILE A 124 -1.17 6.18 -6.67
N SER A 125 -1.03 7.40 -7.19
CA SER A 125 -0.16 8.41 -6.59
C SER A 125 -0.70 8.87 -5.24
N GLN A 126 -2.01 9.09 -5.13
CA GLN A 126 -2.68 9.42 -3.87
C GLN A 126 -2.51 8.33 -2.83
N ILE A 127 -2.72 7.06 -3.20
CA ILE A 127 -2.52 5.90 -2.31
C ILE A 127 -1.08 5.89 -1.76
N MET A 128 -0.09 6.12 -2.63
CA MET A 128 1.31 6.13 -2.23
C MET A 128 1.65 7.27 -1.25
N THR A 129 0.89 8.38 -1.22
CA THR A 129 1.13 9.48 -0.26
C THR A 129 0.83 9.11 1.20
N TYR A 130 0.02 8.07 1.43
CA TYR A 130 -0.27 7.59 2.78
C TYR A 130 0.93 6.89 3.43
N TYR A 131 1.88 6.43 2.62
CA TYR A 131 3.08 5.77 3.08
C TYR A 131 4.23 6.77 3.25
N PRO A 132 5.03 6.67 4.32
CA PRO A 132 6.20 7.51 4.47
C PRO A 132 7.17 7.23 3.31
N GLN A 133 7.54 8.26 2.55
CA GLN A 133 8.36 8.14 1.34
C GLN A 133 9.78 7.58 1.58
N ASN A 134 10.18 7.30 2.82
CA ASN A 134 11.57 7.02 3.22
C ASN A 134 11.74 5.92 4.31
N SER A 135 10.97 4.84 4.34
CA SER A 135 11.24 3.72 5.28
C SER A 135 12.20 2.65 4.73
N ILE A 136 13.14 3.01 3.85
CA ILE A 136 14.34 2.20 3.60
C ILE A 136 15.58 3.11 3.68
N LYS A 137 16.11 3.26 4.89
CA LYS A 137 17.55 3.35 5.15
C LYS A 137 17.87 2.68 6.48
N SER A 138 18.11 1.37 6.43
CA SER A 138 19.12 0.76 7.29
C SER A 138 19.58 -0.52 6.61
N ILE A 139 20.46 -0.37 5.61
CA ILE A 139 21.61 -1.26 5.63
C ILE A 139 22.36 -0.78 6.86
N SER A 140 22.26 -1.52 7.96
CA SER A 140 23.24 -1.43 9.04
C SER A 140 24.56 -1.82 8.41
N MET A 141 25.24 -0.86 7.77
CA MET A 141 26.66 -0.98 7.53
C MET A 141 27.26 -0.95 8.92
N THR A 142 27.54 -2.14 9.46
CA THR A 142 28.63 -2.26 10.41
C THR A 142 29.78 -1.41 9.87
N PRO A 143 30.34 -0.47 10.65
CA PRO A 143 31.44 0.33 10.16
C PRO A 143 32.51 -0.64 9.68
N LEU A 144 32.84 -0.56 8.38
CA LEU A 144 33.96 -1.31 7.81
C LEU A 144 35.17 -0.96 8.67
N SER A 145 35.76 -1.98 9.28
CA SER A 145 36.97 -1.82 10.09
C SER A 145 38.00 -1.07 9.25
N PRO A 146 38.65 -0.02 9.79
CA PRO A 146 39.68 0.70 9.05
C PRO A 146 40.79 -0.28 8.62
N PRO A 147 41.36 -0.13 7.41
CA PRO A 147 42.31 -1.08 6.84
C PRO A 147 43.62 -1.25 7.65
N TRP A 148 43.82 -0.44 8.70
CA TRP A 148 44.98 -0.43 9.58
C TRP A 148 44.79 -1.22 10.89
N GLN A 149 43.59 -1.76 11.17
CA GLN A 149 43.40 -2.61 12.34
C GLN A 149 43.64 -4.09 11.98
N PRO A 150 44.63 -4.76 12.59
CA PRO A 150 44.87 -6.18 12.34
C PRO A 150 43.71 -7.01 12.91
N HIS A 151 43.21 -7.93 12.10
CA HIS A 151 42.20 -8.90 12.51
C HIS A 151 42.75 -9.76 13.64
N GLN A 152 42.09 -9.72 14.81
CA GLN A 152 42.30 -10.68 15.90
C GLN A 152 41.43 -11.91 15.68
#